data_AF-A0A3D0NLE5-F1
#
_entry.id   AF-A0A3D0NLE5-F1
#
_cell.length_a   1.000
_cell.length_b   1.000
_cell.length_c   1.000
_cell.angle_alpha   90.00
_cell.angle_beta   90.00
_cell.angle_gamma   90.00
#
_symmetry.space_group_name_H-M   'P 1'
#
loop_
_entity.id
_entity.type
_entity.pdbx_description
1 polymer ?
#
loop_
_entity_poly.entity_id
_entity_poly.type
_entity_poly.pdbx_seq_one_letter_code
_entity_poly.pdbx_strand_id
1 'polypeptide(L)'
;MNFNPPVRLALVAGSLMLATLGVPATASADTVPPSMLNTQCSLDQILAATRVVSPVTYGELVGKYNSEPRWVQGGIVYHMNLLLQKPPQERQAEVNTLQGIFPEYVSLFTAAEPVADEIAVKCPTFAAEDPAVFDPAAPAPVPVAAPAAPAEPASAEPAPAAPASAEPAPAAPASAEP
;
A
#
# COMPACT_ATOMS: atom_id res chain seq x y z
N MET A 1 -24.01 71.96 31.78
CA MET A 1 -25.14 71.00 31.87
C MET A 1 -24.83 69.86 30.92
N ASN A 2 -25.09 68.58 31.17
CA ASN A 2 -25.11 67.75 32.36
C ASN A 2 -25.19 66.29 31.84
N PHE A 3 -24.56 65.36 32.56
CA PHE A 3 -24.73 63.89 32.58
C PHE A 3 -24.41 62.96 31.38
N ASN A 4 -23.81 61.82 31.78
CA ASN A 4 -23.37 60.61 31.07
C ASN A 4 -24.40 59.44 31.33
N PRO A 5 -24.13 58.14 31.01
CA PRO A 5 -24.59 57.24 29.90
C PRO A 5 -25.70 56.21 30.30
N PRO A 6 -25.95 55.08 29.58
CA PRO A 6 -25.12 53.86 29.76
C PRO A 6 -24.90 52.97 28.52
N VAL A 7 -23.66 52.45 28.46
CA VAL A 7 -23.29 51.04 28.26
C VAL A 7 -24.47 50.07 28.20
N ARG A 8 -24.58 49.29 27.11
CA ARG A 8 -25.20 47.97 27.14
C ARG A 8 -24.15 46.91 26.80
N LEU A 9 -23.56 46.39 27.87
CA LEU A 9 -23.09 45.03 27.96
C LEU A 9 -24.26 44.11 27.59
N ALA A 10 -24.07 43.20 26.65
CA ALA A 10 -24.78 41.94 26.62
C ALA A 10 -23.73 40.84 26.52
N LEU A 11 -23.46 40.23 27.68
CA LEU A 11 -22.58 39.08 27.86
C LEU A 11 -23.51 37.91 28.20
N VAL A 12 -23.69 36.97 27.28
CA VAL A 12 -24.22 35.61 27.50
C VAL A 12 -23.47 34.75 26.49
N ALA A 13 -22.35 34.14 26.89
CA ALA A 13 -22.28 32.79 27.46
C ALA A 13 -22.78 31.72 26.46
N GLY A 14 -21.83 30.95 25.92
CA GLY A 14 -22.11 29.85 25.01
C GLY A 14 -20.83 29.22 24.53
N SER A 15 -20.11 28.58 25.44
CA SER A 15 -18.98 27.70 25.12
C SER A 15 -19.45 26.62 24.15
N LEU A 16 -19.01 26.68 22.90
CA LEU A 16 -18.91 25.48 22.07
C LEU A 16 -17.43 25.18 21.90
N MET A 17 -16.95 24.30 22.78
CA MET A 17 -15.83 23.42 22.46
C MET A 17 -16.23 22.66 21.19
N LEU A 18 -15.90 23.21 20.02
CA LEU A 18 -15.77 22.40 18.83
C LEU A 18 -14.49 21.61 19.03
N ALA A 19 -14.68 20.38 19.49
CA ALA A 19 -13.75 19.29 19.26
C ALA A 19 -13.18 19.49 17.86
N THR A 20 -11.89 19.80 17.78
CA THR A 20 -11.14 19.67 16.55
C THR A 20 -11.19 18.19 16.21
N LEU A 21 -12.21 17.80 15.44
CA LEU A 21 -12.20 16.58 14.67
C LEU A 21 -10.86 16.57 13.96
N GLY A 22 -10.07 15.53 14.23
CA GLY A 22 -8.80 15.31 13.57
C GLY A 22 -9.01 15.50 12.09
N VAL A 23 -8.44 16.58 11.56
CA VAL A 23 -8.16 16.65 10.13
C VAL A 23 -7.21 15.47 9.93
N PRO A 24 -7.56 14.43 9.15
CA PRO A 24 -6.56 13.43 8.81
C PRO A 24 -5.41 14.22 8.20
N ALA A 25 -4.20 13.97 8.71
CA ALA A 25 -3.00 14.57 8.17
C ALA A 25 -3.09 14.47 6.65
N THR A 26 -3.16 15.62 5.98
CA THR A 26 -2.96 15.65 4.54
C THR A 26 -1.54 15.13 4.38
N ALA A 27 -1.41 13.85 4.01
CA ALA A 27 -0.16 13.32 3.52
C ALA A 27 0.31 14.33 2.48
N SER A 28 1.45 14.97 2.74
CA SER A 28 2.03 15.94 1.83
C SER A 28 1.98 15.35 0.43
N ALA A 29 1.44 16.10 -0.53
CA ALA A 29 1.13 15.62 -1.90
C ALA A 29 2.31 14.99 -2.65
N ASP A 30 3.51 15.02 -2.07
CA ASP A 30 4.78 14.58 -2.63
C ASP A 30 5.37 13.33 -1.96
N THR A 31 4.72 12.77 -0.92
CA THR A 31 5.25 11.57 -0.22
C THR A 31 4.53 10.31 -0.68
N VAL A 32 5.27 9.41 -1.35
CA VAL A 32 4.76 8.09 -1.75
C VAL A 32 4.75 7.18 -0.51
N PRO A 33 3.62 6.53 -0.18
CA PRO A 33 3.55 5.63 0.96
C PRO A 33 4.46 4.40 0.81
N PRO A 34 5.02 3.87 1.91
CA PRO A 34 5.85 2.66 1.87
C PRO A 34 5.16 1.45 1.25
N SER A 35 3.84 1.30 1.44
CA SER A 35 3.04 0.23 0.84
C SER A 35 3.00 0.29 -0.68
N MET A 36 3.02 1.48 -1.26
CA MET A 36 3.10 1.69 -2.72
C MET A 36 4.53 1.63 -3.24
N LEU A 37 5.52 2.10 -2.47
CA LEU A 37 6.94 1.98 -2.85
C LEU A 37 7.45 0.55 -2.84
N ASN A 38 7.00 -0.28 -1.90
CA ASN A 38 7.45 -1.67 -1.75
C ASN A 38 6.47 -2.67 -2.39
N THR A 39 5.49 -2.17 -3.15
CA THR A 39 4.48 -3.04 -3.75
C THR A 39 5.06 -3.95 -4.82
N GLN A 40 4.49 -5.15 -4.92
CA GLN A 40 4.71 -6.13 -5.99
C GLN A 40 3.51 -6.20 -6.94
N CYS A 41 2.52 -5.30 -6.80
CA CYS A 41 1.37 -5.26 -7.69
C CYS A 41 1.77 -4.87 -9.11
N SER A 42 1.12 -5.45 -10.13
CA SER A 42 1.11 -4.88 -11.47
C SER A 42 0.32 -3.57 -11.51
N LEU A 43 0.52 -2.77 -12.56
CA LEU A 43 -0.26 -1.54 -12.76
C LEU A 43 -1.76 -1.84 -12.78
N ASP A 44 -2.16 -2.87 -13.51
CA ASP A 44 -3.57 -3.26 -13.64
C ASP A 44 -4.16 -3.70 -12.31
N GLN A 45 -3.40 -4.39 -11.45
CA GLN A 45 -3.83 -4.75 -10.10
C GLN A 45 -4.04 -3.51 -9.20
N ILE A 46 -3.15 -2.51 -9.30
CA ILE A 46 -3.30 -1.27 -8.55
C ILE A 46 -4.54 -0.51 -9.02
N LEU A 47 -4.78 -0.45 -10.33
CA LEU A 47 -5.95 0.23 -10.90
C LEU A 47 -7.26 -0.49 -10.54
N ALA A 48 -7.28 -1.83 -10.62
CA ALA A 48 -8.35 -2.66 -10.10
C ALA A 48 -8.64 -2.37 -8.63
N ALA A 49 -7.61 -2.35 -7.78
CA ALA A 49 -7.75 -2.09 -6.36
C ALA A 49 -8.28 -0.67 -6.09
N THR A 50 -7.75 0.32 -6.82
CA THR A 50 -8.20 1.71 -6.71
C THR A 50 -9.67 1.84 -7.09
N ARG A 51 -10.15 1.14 -8.12
CA ARG A 51 -11.59 1.10 -8.46
C ARG A 51 -12.46 0.65 -7.29
N VAL A 52 -12.01 -0.34 -6.53
CA VAL A 52 -12.77 -0.91 -5.41
C VAL A 52 -12.63 -0.05 -4.13
N VAL A 53 -11.46 0.55 -3.89
CA VAL A 53 -11.18 1.37 -2.70
C VAL A 53 -11.71 2.79 -2.84
N SER A 54 -11.44 3.44 -3.97
CA SER A 54 -11.86 4.81 -4.28
C SER A 54 -12.40 4.90 -5.72
N PRO A 55 -13.70 4.56 -5.91
CA PRO A 55 -14.34 4.61 -7.23
C PRO A 55 -14.30 6.01 -7.87
N VAL A 56 -14.33 7.06 -7.04
CA VAL A 56 -14.24 8.46 -7.49
C VAL A 56 -12.87 8.75 -8.09
N THR A 57 -11.80 8.46 -7.33
CA THR A 57 -10.42 8.65 -7.81
C THR A 57 -10.13 7.83 -9.06
N TYR A 58 -10.59 6.58 -9.09
CA TYR A 58 -10.50 5.73 -10.28
C TYR A 58 -11.23 6.35 -11.48
N GLY A 59 -12.46 6.85 -11.28
CA GLY A 59 -13.26 7.46 -12.34
C GLY A 59 -12.61 8.72 -12.93
N GLU A 60 -12.02 9.57 -12.09
CA GLU A 60 -11.29 10.76 -12.52
C GLU A 60 -10.03 10.38 -13.31
N LEU A 61 -9.25 9.41 -12.83
CA LEU A 61 -8.04 8.92 -13.50
C LEU A 61 -8.35 8.31 -14.87
N VAL A 62 -9.35 7.41 -14.94
CA VAL A 62 -9.76 6.75 -16.19
C VAL A 62 -10.40 7.76 -17.15
N GLY A 63 -11.18 8.72 -16.64
CA GLY A 63 -11.73 9.81 -17.43
C GLY A 63 -10.62 10.66 -18.07
N LYS A 64 -9.60 11.02 -17.30
CA LYS A 64 -8.42 11.74 -17.78
C LYS A 64 -7.67 10.90 -18.83
N TYR A 65 -7.31 9.65 -18.52
CA TYR A 65 -6.65 8.71 -19.44
C TYR A 65 -7.35 8.62 -20.80
N ASN A 66 -8.66 8.39 -20.80
CA ASN A 66 -9.44 8.24 -22.03
C ASN A 66 -9.58 9.54 -22.83
N SER A 67 -9.39 10.70 -22.20
CA SER A 67 -9.37 12.00 -22.89
C SER A 67 -8.04 12.32 -23.57
N GLU A 68 -6.96 11.62 -23.20
CA GLU A 68 -5.63 11.87 -23.76
C GLU A 68 -5.46 11.30 -25.18
N PRO A 69 -4.59 11.88 -26.02
CA PRO A 69 -4.19 11.28 -27.28
C PRO A 69 -3.60 9.87 -27.10
N ARG A 70 -3.80 8.97 -28.07
CA ARG A 70 -3.31 7.57 -27.98
C ARG A 70 -1.80 7.44 -27.73
N TRP A 71 -0.99 8.36 -28.25
CA TRP A 71 0.45 8.34 -28.02
C TRP A 71 0.80 8.71 -26.57
N VAL A 72 0.02 9.59 -25.94
CA VAL A 72 0.15 9.95 -24.52
C VAL A 72 -0.28 8.78 -23.64
N GLN A 73 -1.42 8.14 -23.96
CA GLN A 73 -1.90 6.93 -23.27
C GLN A 73 -0.81 5.84 -23.24
N GLY A 74 -0.21 5.53 -24.39
CA GLY A 74 0.89 4.57 -24.48
C GLY A 74 2.13 4.97 -23.67
N GLY A 75 2.47 6.27 -23.68
CA GLY A 75 3.56 6.81 -22.86
C GLY A 75 3.32 6.67 -21.36
N ILE A 76 2.11 6.98 -20.88
CA ILE A 76 1.73 6.83 -19.47
C ILE A 76 1.85 5.37 -19.04
N VAL A 77 1.24 4.44 -19.78
CA VAL A 77 1.31 3.00 -19.47
C VAL A 77 2.76 2.52 -19.44
N TYR A 78 3.58 2.96 -20.40
CA TYR A 78 4.99 2.62 -20.44
C TYR A 78 5.75 3.12 -19.20
N HIS A 79 5.62 4.39 -18.84
CA HIS A 79 6.33 4.97 -17.70
C HIS A 79 5.84 4.41 -16.35
N MET A 80 4.54 4.18 -16.20
CA MET A 80 3.98 3.56 -14.99
C MET A 80 4.45 2.11 -14.82
N ASN A 81 4.58 1.35 -15.92
CA ASN A 81 5.17 0.02 -15.87
C ASN A 81 6.68 0.05 -15.57
N LEU A 82 7.43 1.00 -16.13
CA LEU A 82 8.85 1.18 -15.80
C LEU A 82 9.05 1.52 -14.32
N LEU A 83 8.19 2.38 -13.77
CA LEU A 83 8.18 2.71 -12.35
C LEU A 83 8.05 1.42 -11.51
N LEU A 84 7.08 0.56 -11.81
CA LEU A 84 6.85 -0.67 -11.04
C LEU A 84 7.95 -1.73 -11.20
N GLN A 85 8.69 -1.71 -12.30
CA GLN A 85 9.85 -2.60 -12.52
C GLN A 85 11.10 -2.16 -11.73
N LYS A 86 11.14 -0.93 -11.21
CA LYS A 86 12.27 -0.41 -10.45
C LYS A 86 12.23 -0.87 -8.99
N PRO A 87 13.41 -1.03 -8.34
CA PRO A 87 13.45 -1.28 -6.91
C PRO A 87 12.82 -0.12 -6.13
N PRO A 88 12.28 -0.36 -4.92
CA PRO A 88 11.56 0.64 -4.14
C PRO A 88 12.30 1.97 -3.96
N GLN A 89 13.63 1.92 -3.79
CA GLN A 89 14.47 3.10 -3.62
C GLN A 89 14.51 3.99 -4.87
N GLU A 90 14.43 3.40 -6.06
CA GLU A 90 14.42 4.14 -7.34
C GLU A 90 13.02 4.65 -7.70
N ARG A 91 11.96 3.98 -7.23
CA ARG A 91 10.57 4.40 -7.49
C ARG A 91 10.27 5.79 -6.96
N GLN A 92 10.75 6.15 -5.78
CA GLN A 92 10.50 7.50 -5.23
C GLN A 92 11.07 8.60 -6.13
N ALA A 93 12.29 8.42 -6.64
CA ALA A 93 12.92 9.38 -7.54
C ALA A 93 12.20 9.47 -8.89
N GLU A 94 11.70 8.34 -9.38
CA GLU A 94 10.91 8.27 -10.60
C GLU A 94 9.54 8.94 -10.43
N VAL A 95 8.83 8.72 -9.31
CA VAL A 95 7.56 9.42 -9.02
C VAL A 95 7.78 10.93 -8.99
N ASN A 96 8.84 11.42 -8.35
CA ASN A 96 9.15 12.86 -8.32
C ASN A 96 9.39 13.43 -9.73
N THR A 97 10.06 12.67 -10.60
CA THR A 97 10.30 13.07 -12.00
C THR A 97 8.99 13.09 -12.77
N LEU A 98 8.19 12.04 -12.64
CA LEU A 98 6.91 11.89 -13.32
C LEU A 98 5.87 12.90 -12.79
N GLN A 99 5.96 13.37 -11.56
CA GLN A 99 5.09 14.44 -11.06
C GLN A 99 5.25 15.73 -11.86
N GLY A 100 6.45 16.02 -12.36
CA GLY A 100 6.68 17.15 -13.26
C GLY A 100 6.18 16.95 -14.70
N ILE A 101 5.90 15.70 -15.10
CA ILE A 101 5.59 15.33 -16.50
C ILE A 101 4.11 14.90 -16.65
N PHE A 102 3.61 14.13 -15.69
CA PHE A 102 2.30 13.47 -15.64
C PHE A 102 1.68 13.55 -14.23
N PRO A 103 1.48 14.75 -13.65
CA PRO A 103 1.07 14.94 -12.25
C PRO A 103 -0.21 14.18 -11.88
N GLU A 104 -1.21 14.19 -12.76
CA GLU A 104 -2.50 13.57 -12.50
C GLU A 104 -2.42 12.04 -12.38
N TYR A 105 -1.45 11.41 -13.05
CA TYR A 105 -1.33 9.96 -13.09
C TYR A 105 -0.49 9.40 -11.95
N VAL A 106 0.50 10.16 -11.48
CA VAL A 106 1.32 9.76 -10.33
C VAL A 106 0.58 9.91 -9.00
N SER A 107 -0.54 10.62 -8.98
CA SER A 107 -1.40 10.78 -7.80
C SER A 107 -1.84 9.44 -7.18
N LEU A 108 -1.95 8.39 -8.01
CA LEU A 108 -2.18 7.01 -7.59
C LEU A 108 -1.16 6.53 -6.54
N PHE A 109 0.10 6.96 -6.69
CA PHE A 109 1.21 6.57 -5.84
C PHE A 109 1.39 7.51 -4.65
N THR A 110 0.86 8.73 -4.69
CA THR A 110 0.93 9.69 -3.59
C THR A 110 -0.35 9.75 -2.76
N ALA A 111 -1.25 8.77 -2.93
CA ALA A 111 -2.44 8.61 -2.11
C ALA A 111 -2.10 8.58 -0.60
N ALA A 112 -3.05 9.01 0.24
CA ALA A 112 -2.85 8.96 1.69
C ALA A 112 -2.52 7.52 2.14
N GLU A 113 -1.58 7.40 3.08
CA GLU A 113 -1.08 6.11 3.60
C GLU A 113 -2.18 5.07 3.91
N PRO A 114 -3.32 5.39 4.58
CA PRO A 114 -4.38 4.41 4.80
C PRO A 114 -5.03 3.90 3.50
N VAL A 115 -5.19 4.77 2.50
CA VAL A 115 -5.77 4.39 1.19
C VAL A 115 -4.78 3.51 0.44
N ALA A 116 -3.49 3.85 0.49
CA ALA A 116 -2.42 3.07 -0.12
C ALA A 116 -2.31 1.66 0.48
N ASP A 117 -2.44 1.52 1.80
CA ASP A 117 -2.46 0.22 2.48
C ASP A 117 -3.67 -0.62 2.05
N GLU A 118 -4.85 0.00 1.96
CA GLU A 118 -6.06 -0.68 1.47
C GLU A 118 -5.92 -1.14 0.01
N ILE A 119 -5.29 -0.34 -0.85
CA ILE A 119 -4.99 -0.70 -2.24
C ILE A 119 -4.04 -1.90 -2.28
N ALA A 120 -2.93 -1.84 -1.54
CA ALA A 120 -1.92 -2.89 -1.51
C ALA A 120 -2.48 -4.23 -0.99
N VAL A 121 -3.36 -4.20 0.02
CA VAL A 121 -4.03 -5.40 0.55
C VAL A 121 -4.94 -6.07 -0.48
N LYS A 122 -5.58 -5.31 -1.37
CA LYS A 122 -6.49 -5.89 -2.38
C LYS A 122 -5.78 -6.37 -3.63
N CYS A 123 -4.63 -5.79 -4.00
CA CYS A 123 -3.85 -6.22 -5.17
C CYS A 123 -3.68 -7.74 -5.35
N PRO A 124 -3.34 -8.56 -4.33
CA PRO A 124 -3.18 -10.01 -4.51
C PRO A 124 -4.46 -10.72 -4.94
N THR A 125 -5.62 -10.06 -4.84
CA THR A 125 -6.93 -10.63 -5.25
C THR A 125 -7.32 -10.29 -6.69
N PHE A 126 -6.52 -9.48 -7.39
CA PHE A 126 -6.79 -9.07 -8.77
C PHE A 126 -5.77 -9.69 -9.74
N ALA A 127 -6.22 -10.00 -10.96
CA ALA A 127 -5.34 -10.52 -12.00
C ALA A 127 -4.44 -9.40 -12.57
N ALA A 128 -3.22 -9.77 -13.00
CA ALA A 128 -2.24 -8.81 -13.47
C ALA A 128 -2.51 -8.26 -14.88
N GLU A 129 -3.34 -8.94 -15.67
CA GLU A 129 -3.68 -8.58 -17.05
C GLU A 129 -5.20 -8.40 -17.24
N ASP A 130 -5.86 -7.66 -16.35
CA ASP A 130 -7.29 -7.35 -16.52
C ASP A 130 -7.48 -6.02 -17.26
N PRO A 131 -7.74 -6.01 -18.59
CA PRO A 131 -7.96 -4.77 -19.33
C PRO A 131 -9.24 -4.03 -18.91
N ALA A 132 -10.16 -4.67 -18.18
CA ALA A 132 -11.40 -4.05 -17.72
C ALA A 132 -11.16 -2.96 -16.65
N VAL A 133 -9.93 -2.88 -16.10
CA VAL A 133 -9.50 -1.81 -15.17
C VAL A 133 -9.27 -0.46 -15.86
N PHE A 134 -9.41 -0.38 -17.18
CA PHE A 134 -9.45 0.89 -17.91
C PHE A 134 -10.83 1.20 -18.50
N ASP A 135 -11.78 0.27 -18.36
CA ASP A 135 -13.16 0.47 -18.77
C ASP A 135 -13.96 1.08 -17.61
N PRO A 136 -14.42 2.35 -17.74
CA PRO A 136 -15.23 2.99 -16.70
C PRO A 136 -16.58 2.28 -16.47
N ALA A 137 -17.10 1.56 -17.47
CA ALA A 137 -18.37 0.84 -17.39
C ALA A 137 -18.23 -0.61 -16.90
N ALA A 138 -17.01 -1.14 -16.82
CA ALA A 138 -16.81 -2.51 -16.35
C ALA A 138 -17.31 -2.71 -14.90
N PRO A 139 -17.69 -3.94 -14.52
CA PRO A 139 -17.96 -4.24 -13.13
C PRO A 139 -16.66 -4.14 -12.30
N ALA A 140 -16.81 -3.82 -11.01
CA ALA A 140 -15.68 -3.90 -10.09
C ALA A 140 -15.15 -5.35 -10.07
N PRO A 141 -13.82 -5.55 -10.07
CA PRO A 141 -13.25 -6.88 -10.08
C PRO A 141 -13.71 -7.65 -8.83
N VAL A 142 -14.26 -8.84 -9.04
CA VAL A 142 -14.64 -9.72 -7.94
C VAL A 142 -13.37 -10.23 -7.26
N PRO A 143 -13.24 -10.13 -5.93
CA PRO A 143 -12.09 -10.72 -5.26
C PRO A 143 -12.10 -12.21 -5.56
N VAL A 144 -11.08 -12.69 -6.27
CA VAL A 144 -10.94 -14.12 -6.52
C VAL A 144 -10.74 -14.74 -5.14
N ALA A 145 -11.68 -15.59 -4.71
CA ALA A 145 -11.50 -16.36 -3.50
C ALA A 145 -10.14 -17.07 -3.62
N ALA A 146 -9.21 -16.75 -2.72
CA ALA A 146 -7.89 -17.36 -2.71
C ALA A 146 -8.06 -18.87 -2.89
N PRO A 147 -7.32 -19.53 -3.81
CA PRO A 147 -7.30 -20.97 -3.81
C PRO A 147 -6.92 -21.38 -2.38
N ALA A 148 -7.76 -22.23 -1.79
CA ALA A 148 -7.51 -22.74 -0.45
C ALA A 148 -6.03 -23.11 -0.34
N ALA A 149 -5.36 -22.55 0.67
CA ALA A 149 -3.98 -22.87 0.96
C ALA A 149 -3.79 -24.39 0.80
N PRO A 150 -2.71 -24.86 0.14
CA PRO A 150 -2.34 -26.26 0.25
C PRO A 150 -2.32 -26.58 1.74
N ALA A 151 -3.08 -27.61 2.14
CA ALA A 151 -3.17 -28.02 3.53
C ALA A 151 -1.76 -28.07 4.11
N GLU A 152 -1.53 -27.28 5.17
CA GLU A 152 -0.39 -27.48 6.04
C GLU A 152 -0.33 -28.98 6.37
N PRO A 153 0.78 -29.68 6.11
CA PRO A 153 0.94 -30.99 6.70
C PRO A 153 0.98 -30.79 8.21
N ALA A 154 -0.09 -31.23 8.87
CA ALA A 154 -0.16 -31.31 10.31
C ALA A 154 1.12 -31.95 10.86
N SER A 155 1.71 -31.27 11.84
CA SER A 155 2.60 -31.77 12.88
C SER A 155 3.20 -33.16 12.67
N ALA A 156 4.49 -33.21 12.34
CA ALA A 156 5.38 -34.21 12.88
C ALA A 156 6.41 -33.50 13.78
N GLU A 157 6.08 -33.34 15.05
CA GLU A 157 7.05 -33.11 16.12
C GLU A 157 7.51 -34.50 16.65
N PRO A 158 8.65 -34.63 17.35
CA PRO A 158 10.03 -34.55 16.87
C PRO A 158 10.81 -35.86 17.13
N ALA A 159 11.96 -36.07 16.48
CA ALA A 159 12.99 -36.99 17.00
C ALA A 159 14.27 -36.18 17.28
N PRO A 160 14.79 -36.19 18.52
CA PRO A 160 15.86 -35.30 18.94
C PRO A 160 17.23 -35.77 18.45
N ALA A 161 18.07 -34.81 18.08
CA ALA A 161 19.51 -34.97 18.03
C ALA A 161 20.03 -35.29 19.44
N ALA A 162 20.68 -36.44 19.60
CA ALA A 162 21.50 -36.68 20.79
C ALA A 162 22.87 -36.03 20.59
N PRO A 163 23.25 -35.08 21.44
CA PRO A 163 24.61 -35.10 21.97
C PRO A 163 24.59 -34.90 23.48
N ALA A 164 25.16 -35.85 24.22
CA ALA A 164 25.66 -35.59 25.57
C ALA A 164 26.77 -36.60 25.92
N SER A 165 27.92 -36.04 26.24
CA SER A 165 29.18 -36.67 26.67
C SER A 165 29.06 -37.63 27.85
N ALA A 166 29.94 -38.64 27.87
CA ALA A 166 30.54 -39.17 29.10
C ALA A 166 31.85 -39.95 28.79
N GLU A 167 33.00 -39.36 29.09
CA GLU A 167 34.21 -40.06 29.58
C GLU A 167 34.10 -40.16 31.13
N PRO A 168 34.84 -40.97 31.93
CA PRO A 168 35.96 -41.92 31.69
C PRO A 168 35.73 -43.31 32.36
N ALA A 169 36.57 -44.37 32.30
CA ALA A 169 37.95 -44.55 32.80
C ALA A 169 38.42 -46.03 32.53
N PRO A 170 39.69 -46.42 32.81
CA PRO A 170 40.43 -47.52 32.17
C PRO A 170 40.49 -48.86 32.94
N ALA A 171 40.85 -49.95 32.25
CA ALA A 171 41.51 -51.16 32.79
C ALA A 171 42.17 -51.94 31.62
N ALA A 172 43.49 -51.81 31.42
CA ALA A 172 44.56 -52.72 31.86
C ALA A 172 44.89 -53.85 30.84
N PRO A 173 46.19 -54.18 30.63
CA PRO A 173 46.68 -54.91 29.46
C PRO A 173 46.71 -56.43 29.67
N ALA A 174 46.56 -57.18 28.59
CA ALA A 174 46.96 -58.59 28.54
C ALA A 174 47.75 -58.87 27.25
N SER A 175 49.05 -59.07 27.44
CA SER A 175 50.03 -59.55 26.47
C SER A 175 49.67 -60.91 25.87
N ALA A 176 50.08 -61.13 24.62
CA ALA A 176 50.63 -62.41 24.17
C ALA A 176 51.40 -62.21 22.84
N GLU A 177 52.72 -62.08 22.95
CA GLU A 177 53.73 -62.54 21.97
C GLU A 177 53.75 -64.09 21.95
N PRO A 178 54.51 -64.81 21.09
CA PRO A 178 55.66 -64.40 20.26
C PRO A 178 55.45 -64.47 18.74
#